data_AF-K9P6V6-F1
#
_entry.id   AF-K9P6V6-F1
#
_cell.length_a   1.000
_cell.length_b   1.000
_cell.length_c   1.000
_cell.angle_alpha   90.00
_cell.angle_beta   90.00
_cell.angle_gamma   90.00
#
_symmetry.space_group_name_H-M   'P 1'
#
loop_
_entity.id
_entity.type
_entity.pdbx_description
1 polymer ?
#
loop_
_entity_poly.entity_id
_entity_poly.type
_entity_poly.pdbx_seq_one_letter_code
_entity_poly.pdbx_strand_id
1 'polypeptide(L)'
;MAFRSLPSALRLATALRLAAAAAVVAAGAVVFSPASVRGAVMGAPKALPYAEAVSRTHTAAEAVLAGAGAESCLRGKLTNALLGLSSSCEAKGERNPLCQLADKAVVVTPMTLAFMRDTSTRLLALIDGDAPRAAASASPDPAQPQP
;
A
#
# COMPACT_ATOMS: atom_id res chain seq x y z
N MET A 1 -49.40 -29.04 -30.95
CA MET A 1 -48.21 -28.44 -30.31
C MET A 1 -48.58 -27.00 -29.92
N ALA A 2 -49.36 -26.79 -28.86
CA ALA A 2 -48.94 -26.61 -27.45
C ALA A 2 -48.02 -25.37 -27.28
N PHE A 3 -48.62 -24.17 -27.30
CA PHE A 3 -48.96 -23.33 -26.14
C PHE A 3 -47.75 -22.61 -25.50
N ARG A 4 -47.54 -21.38 -25.97
CA ARG A 4 -46.90 -20.28 -25.23
C ARG A 4 -47.68 -20.08 -23.91
N SER A 5 -46.98 -20.08 -22.78
CA SER A 5 -47.58 -19.80 -21.47
C SER A 5 -46.78 -18.73 -20.72
N LEU A 6 -47.40 -17.57 -20.60
CA LEU A 6 -47.26 -16.50 -19.60
C LEU A 6 -48.72 -16.10 -19.26
N PRO A 7 -49.04 -15.32 -18.21
CA PRO A 7 -48.30 -14.93 -17.00
C PRO A 7 -49.22 -14.99 -15.74
N SER A 8 -48.82 -14.26 -14.67
CA SER A 8 -49.67 -13.64 -13.64
C SER A 8 -50.00 -14.47 -12.40
N ALA A 9 -49.49 -14.03 -11.24
CA ALA A 9 -50.32 -13.40 -10.20
C ALA A 9 -49.71 -13.53 -8.79
N LEU A 10 -49.59 -12.37 -8.12
CA LEU A 10 -49.93 -12.11 -6.71
C LEU A 10 -49.09 -12.85 -5.64
N ARG A 11 -48.56 -12.18 -4.62
CA ARG A 11 -49.23 -11.23 -3.71
C ARG A 11 -48.22 -10.18 -3.24
N LEU A 12 -48.42 -8.87 -3.39
CA LEU A 12 -49.40 -7.94 -2.80
C LEU A 12 -49.34 -7.81 -1.27
N ALA A 13 -49.10 -6.55 -0.85
CA ALA A 13 -49.43 -5.90 0.42
C ALA A 13 -48.63 -6.33 1.67
N THR A 14 -48.17 -5.44 2.55
CA THR A 14 -49.02 -4.49 3.27
C THR A 14 -48.22 -3.34 3.91
N ALA A 15 -48.82 -2.14 3.79
CA ALA A 15 -48.74 -0.87 4.54
C ALA A 15 -47.90 -0.80 5.85
N LEU A 16 -47.06 0.23 6.09
CA LEU A 16 -47.32 1.66 6.36
C LEU A 16 -47.80 1.97 7.81
N ARG A 17 -47.04 2.87 8.48
CA ARG A 17 -47.32 3.65 9.72
C ARG A 17 -47.11 2.86 11.04
N LEU A 18 -46.47 3.38 12.08
CA LEU A 18 -46.70 4.65 12.78
C LEU A 18 -45.47 5.06 13.64
N ALA A 19 -45.34 6.36 13.88
CA ALA A 19 -44.36 7.00 14.76
C ALA A 19 -44.62 6.73 16.26
N ALA A 20 -43.55 6.68 17.07
CA ALA A 20 -43.58 7.12 18.46
C ALA A 20 -42.16 7.45 18.95
N ALA A 21 -41.99 8.68 19.41
CA ALA A 21 -40.77 9.25 19.95
C ALA A 21 -40.45 8.72 21.36
N ALA A 22 -39.17 8.59 21.68
CA ALA A 22 -38.65 8.82 23.03
C ALA A 22 -37.16 9.17 22.94
N ALA A 23 -36.84 10.41 23.25
CA ALA A 23 -35.49 10.93 23.40
C ALA A 23 -34.85 10.37 24.68
N VAL A 24 -33.59 9.95 24.60
CA VAL A 24 -32.66 9.98 25.73
C VAL A 24 -31.33 10.56 25.24
N VAL A 25 -31.02 11.74 25.74
CA VAL A 25 -29.74 12.42 25.62
C VAL A 25 -28.73 11.70 26.51
N ALA A 26 -27.65 11.18 25.93
CA ALA A 26 -26.44 10.85 26.67
C ALA A 26 -25.27 11.59 25.99
N ALA A 27 -24.81 12.63 26.66
CA ALA A 27 -23.60 13.38 26.36
C ALA A 27 -22.39 12.43 26.33
N GLY A 28 -21.51 12.60 25.34
CA GLY A 28 -20.27 11.83 25.29
C GLY A 28 -19.45 12.08 24.03
N ALA A 29 -18.61 13.11 24.08
CA ALA A 29 -17.45 13.36 23.22
C ALA A 29 -17.70 13.37 21.69
N VAL A 30 -17.93 14.57 21.16
CA VAL A 30 -17.40 14.90 19.83
C VAL A 30 -15.88 14.78 19.92
N VAL A 31 -15.35 13.60 19.55
CA VAL A 31 -13.92 13.46 19.31
C VAL A 31 -13.64 14.31 18.08
N PHE A 32 -13.22 15.54 18.34
CA PHE A 32 -12.56 16.40 17.38
C PHE A 32 -11.30 15.65 16.96
N SER A 33 -11.42 14.77 15.97
CA SER A 33 -10.24 14.26 15.28
C SER A 33 -9.56 15.49 14.68
N PRO A 34 -8.31 15.81 15.05
CA PRO A 34 -7.56 16.78 14.29
C PRO A 34 -7.39 16.16 12.91
N ALA A 35 -8.22 16.58 11.97
CA ALA A 35 -7.95 16.42 10.56
C ALA A 35 -6.55 17.01 10.38
N SER A 36 -5.57 16.12 10.21
CA SER A 36 -4.20 16.52 9.94
C SER A 36 -4.24 17.23 8.60
N VAL A 37 -4.35 18.56 8.63
CA VAL A 37 -4.18 19.42 7.46
C VAL A 37 -2.69 19.39 7.14
N ARG A 38 -2.24 18.28 6.58
CA ARG A 38 -0.97 18.24 5.84
C ARG A 38 -1.25 18.95 4.53
N GLY A 39 -0.57 20.08 4.34
CA GLY A 39 -0.64 20.85 3.11
C GLY A 39 -0.47 19.93 1.91
N ALA A 40 -1.53 19.84 1.10
CA ALA A 40 -1.46 19.15 -0.16
C ALA A 40 -0.55 19.97 -1.09
N VAL A 41 0.68 19.51 -1.30
CA VAL A 41 1.49 20.02 -2.40
C VAL A 41 0.76 19.69 -3.70
N MET A 42 0.43 20.71 -4.49
CA MET A 42 -0.21 20.53 -5.79
C MET A 42 0.72 19.71 -6.68
N GLY A 43 0.42 18.42 -6.84
CA GLY A 43 1.18 17.49 -7.69
C GLY A 43 1.64 16.18 -7.03
N ALA A 44 1.48 16.00 -5.72
CA ALA A 44 1.78 14.69 -5.12
C ALA A 44 0.73 13.64 -5.55
N PRO A 45 1.15 12.43 -5.98
CA PRO A 45 0.21 11.35 -6.26
C PRO A 45 -0.60 11.08 -4.99
N LYS A 46 -1.93 11.00 -5.16
CA LYS A 46 -2.88 10.75 -4.07
C LYS A 46 -2.38 9.56 -3.25
N ALA A 47 -2.16 9.79 -1.95
CA ALA A 47 -1.74 8.74 -1.04
C ALA A 47 -2.77 7.60 -1.08
N LEU A 48 -2.29 6.41 -1.44
CA LEU A 48 -3.09 5.19 -1.42
C LEU A 48 -3.12 4.66 0.01
N PRO A 49 -4.05 3.75 0.35
CA PRO A 49 -3.93 2.96 1.56
C PRO A 49 -2.55 2.30 1.61
N TYR A 50 -1.86 2.39 2.75
CA TYR A 50 -0.47 1.93 2.88
C TYR A 50 -0.25 0.49 2.39
N ALA A 51 -1.15 -0.43 2.73
CA ALA A 51 -1.07 -1.82 2.29
C ALA A 51 -1.13 -1.96 0.75
N GLU A 52 -1.93 -1.13 0.09
CA GLU A 52 -2.02 -1.10 -1.37
C GLU A 52 -0.73 -0.54 -1.98
N ALA A 53 -0.17 0.52 -1.39
CA ALA A 53 1.11 1.09 -1.84
C ALA A 53 2.27 0.08 -1.70
N VAL A 54 2.30 -0.69 -0.62
CA VAL A 54 3.27 -1.78 -0.40
C VAL A 54 3.10 -2.87 -1.47
N SER A 55 1.87 -3.33 -1.72
CA SER A 55 1.58 -4.35 -2.75
C SER A 55 1.97 -3.90 -4.16
N ARG A 56 1.68 -2.64 -4.52
CA ARG A 56 2.09 -2.06 -5.81
C ARG A 56 3.62 -1.98 -5.93
N THR A 57 4.30 -1.66 -4.83
CA THR A 57 5.77 -1.62 -4.78
C THR A 57 6.38 -3.00 -4.95
N HIS A 58 5.82 -4.02 -4.29
CA HIS A 58 6.21 -5.42 -4.48
C HIS A 58 6.11 -5.82 -5.96
N THR A 59 4.95 -5.60 -6.58
CA THR A 59 4.71 -5.93 -8.00
C THR A 59 5.64 -5.17 -8.97
N ALA A 60 6.00 -3.93 -8.63
CA ALA A 60 6.96 -3.16 -9.41
C ALA A 60 8.38 -3.73 -9.28
N ALA A 61 8.81 -4.05 -8.06
CA ALA A 61 10.11 -4.63 -7.77
C ALA A 61 10.30 -6.00 -8.46
N GLU A 62 9.30 -6.88 -8.40
CA GLU A 62 9.33 -8.16 -9.10
C GLU A 62 9.47 -7.99 -10.62
N ALA A 63 8.75 -7.04 -11.21
CA ALA A 63 8.84 -6.78 -12.64
C ALA A 63 10.24 -6.31 -13.07
N VAL A 64 10.92 -5.52 -12.23
CA VAL A 64 12.32 -5.13 -12.48
C VAL A 64 13.25 -6.34 -12.42
N LEU A 65 13.11 -7.19 -11.40
CA LEU A 65 13.96 -8.38 -11.24
C LEU A 65 13.75 -9.39 -12.37
N ALA A 66 12.50 -9.59 -12.77
CA ALA A 66 12.11 -10.42 -13.91
C ALA A 66 12.50 -9.83 -15.27
N GLY A 67 12.89 -8.55 -15.35
CA GLY A 67 13.16 -7.89 -16.62
C GLY A 67 11.93 -7.80 -17.52
N ALA A 68 10.75 -7.63 -16.93
CA ALA A 68 9.46 -7.71 -17.62
C ALA A 68 9.12 -6.41 -18.39
N GLY A 69 9.94 -6.05 -19.36
CA GLY A 69 9.73 -4.91 -20.26
C GLY A 69 11.00 -4.11 -20.56
N ALA A 70 10.85 -3.06 -21.36
CA ALA A 70 11.94 -2.13 -21.65
C ALA A 70 12.39 -1.38 -20.38
N GLU A 71 13.68 -1.02 -20.31
CA GLU A 71 14.26 -0.35 -19.14
C GLU A 71 13.51 0.95 -18.77
N SER A 72 13.13 1.76 -19.76
CA SER A 72 12.39 3.00 -19.54
C SER A 72 11.02 2.77 -18.89
N CYS A 73 10.31 1.70 -19.29
CA CYS A 73 9.04 1.31 -18.70
C CYS A 73 9.22 0.82 -17.26
N LEU A 74 10.22 -0.02 -17.01
CA LEU A 74 10.55 -0.51 -15.68
C LEU A 74 10.93 0.64 -14.74
N ARG A 75 11.70 1.61 -15.24
CA ARG A 75 12.03 2.85 -14.53
C ARG A 75 10.78 3.62 -14.15
N GLY A 76 9.92 3.93 -15.11
CA GLY A 76 8.66 4.62 -14.84
C GLY A 76 7.78 3.87 -13.84
N LYS A 77 7.68 2.54 -13.95
CA LYS A 77 6.88 1.71 -13.05
C LYS A 77 7.43 1.75 -11.62
N LEU A 78 8.73 1.55 -11.46
CA LEU A 78 9.36 1.56 -10.14
C LEU A 78 9.33 2.95 -9.51
N THR A 79 9.66 4.01 -10.25
CA THR A 79 9.59 5.39 -9.74
C THR A 79 8.19 5.76 -9.27
N ASN A 80 7.15 5.44 -10.05
CA ASN A 80 5.77 5.72 -9.65
C ASN A 80 5.35 4.92 -8.40
N ALA A 81 5.78 3.66 -8.29
CA ALA A 81 5.50 2.86 -7.10
C ALA A 81 6.20 3.43 -5.86
N LEU A 82 7.46 3.85 -5.98
CA LEU A 82 8.24 4.48 -4.91
C LEU A 82 7.63 5.82 -4.47
N LEU A 83 7.21 6.67 -5.41
CA LEU A 83 6.50 7.91 -5.11
C LEU A 83 5.19 7.65 -4.35
N GLY A 84 4.41 6.68 -4.80
CA GLY A 84 3.16 6.29 -4.15
C GLY A 84 3.38 5.70 -2.76
N LEU A 85 4.44 4.93 -2.56
CA LEU A 85 4.80 4.38 -1.26
C LEU A 85 5.27 5.47 -0.30
N SER A 86 6.16 6.36 -0.76
CA SER A 86 6.65 7.53 -0.01
C SER A 86 5.48 8.40 0.46
N SER A 87 4.56 8.78 -0.44
CA SER A 87 3.39 9.59 -0.06
C SER A 87 2.45 8.86 0.90
N SER A 88 2.31 7.54 0.78
CA SER A 88 1.48 6.73 1.68
C SER A 88 2.14 6.54 3.06
N CYS A 89 3.47 6.44 3.11
CA CYS A 89 4.25 6.43 4.35
C CYS A 89 4.06 7.76 5.11
N GLU A 90 4.20 8.88 4.41
CA GLU A 90 3.98 10.21 4.99
C GLU A 90 2.55 10.36 5.51
N ALA A 91 1.54 10.00 4.70
CA ALA A 91 0.13 10.11 5.06
C ALA A 91 -0.21 9.29 6.31
N LYS A 92 0.34 8.08 6.45
CA LYS A 92 0.13 7.20 7.61
C LYS A 92 1.03 7.52 8.81
N GLY A 93 2.09 8.32 8.62
CA GLY A 93 3.07 8.62 9.66
C GLY A 93 4.04 7.47 9.95
N GLU A 94 4.21 6.55 9.00
CA GLU A 94 5.12 5.40 9.11
C GLU A 94 6.58 5.84 8.92
N ARG A 95 7.49 5.32 9.74
CA ARG A 95 8.95 5.59 9.65
C ARG A 95 9.81 4.34 9.60
N ASN A 96 9.21 3.22 9.20
CA ASN A 96 9.88 1.93 9.10
C ASN A 96 10.96 1.94 7.98
N PRO A 97 11.85 0.93 7.95
CA PRO A 97 12.96 0.91 6.98
C PRO A 97 12.50 0.84 5.51
N LEU A 98 11.31 0.29 5.24
CA LEU A 98 10.70 0.28 3.91
C LEU A 98 10.41 1.70 3.43
N CYS A 99 9.78 2.53 4.27
CA CYS A 99 9.53 3.94 3.98
C CYS A 99 10.83 4.71 3.75
N GLN A 100 11.83 4.53 4.61
CA GLN A 100 13.13 5.20 4.46
C GLN A 100 13.85 4.82 3.18
N LEU A 101 13.73 3.56 2.73
CA LEU A 101 14.30 3.13 1.46
C LEU A 101 13.56 3.78 0.29
N ALA A 102 12.23 3.86 0.35
CA ALA A 102 11.43 4.47 -0.69
C ALA A 102 11.76 5.96 -0.89
N ASP A 103 11.84 6.73 0.20
CA ASP A 103 12.16 8.16 0.18
C ASP A 103 13.56 8.44 -0.40
N LYS A 104 14.53 7.56 -0.10
CA LYS A 104 15.90 7.68 -0.64
C LYS A 104 15.97 7.29 -2.11
N ALA A 105 15.26 6.24 -2.51
CA ALA A 105 15.34 5.70 -3.86
C ALA A 105 14.61 6.59 -4.88
N VAL A 106 13.53 7.25 -4.47
CA VAL A 106 12.69 8.04 -5.39
C VAL A 106 13.39 9.29 -5.93
N VAL A 107 14.37 9.83 -5.20
CA VAL A 107 15.14 11.02 -5.59
C VAL A 107 16.35 10.72 -6.47
N VAL A 108 16.67 9.45 -6.72
CA VAL A 108 17.86 9.07 -7.51
C VAL A 108 17.61 9.30 -8.99
N THR A 109 18.42 10.17 -9.60
CA THR A 109 18.37 10.48 -11.04
C THR A 109 19.79 10.55 -11.64
N PRO A 110 20.06 9.87 -12.77
CA PRO A 110 19.22 8.88 -13.43
C PRO A 110 19.16 7.54 -12.66
N MET A 111 17.99 6.90 -12.66
CA MET A 111 17.80 5.58 -12.04
C MET A 111 18.23 4.48 -13.02
N THR A 112 19.46 3.98 -12.87
CA THR A 112 20.05 2.95 -13.75
C THR A 112 19.40 1.58 -13.52
N LEU A 113 19.44 0.68 -14.52
CA LEU A 113 18.93 -0.68 -14.37
C LEU A 113 19.56 -1.43 -13.18
N ALA A 114 20.87 -1.30 -12.98
CA ALA A 114 21.58 -1.91 -11.85
C ALA A 114 21.02 -1.41 -10.51
N PHE A 115 20.89 -0.08 -10.36
CA PHE A 115 20.29 0.52 -9.18
C PHE A 115 18.84 0.05 -8.96
N MET A 116 18.04 -0.06 -10.03
CA MET A 116 16.67 -0.55 -9.94
C MET A 116 16.62 -1.98 -9.42
N ARG A 117 17.49 -2.88 -9.91
CA ARG A 117 17.56 -4.27 -9.45
C ARG A 117 17.98 -4.36 -7.98
N ASP A 118 19.04 -3.65 -7.60
CA ASP A 118 19.51 -3.62 -6.20
C ASP A 118 18.43 -3.09 -5.25
N THR A 119 17.76 -2.00 -5.64
CA THR A 119 16.67 -1.41 -4.87
C THR A 119 15.49 -2.37 -4.78
N SER A 120 15.13 -3.05 -5.87
CA SER A 120 14.02 -4.01 -5.91
C SER A 120 14.27 -5.19 -4.98
N THR A 121 15.48 -5.75 -4.96
CA THR A 121 15.86 -6.82 -4.02
C THR A 121 15.70 -6.38 -2.56
N ARG A 122 16.15 -5.17 -2.23
CA ARG A 122 16.02 -4.62 -0.87
C ARG A 122 14.56 -4.34 -0.48
N LEU A 123 13.75 -3.85 -1.43
CA LEU A 123 12.32 -3.63 -1.21
C LEU A 123 11.61 -4.93 -0.87
N LEU A 124 11.81 -5.99 -1.66
CA LEU A 124 11.17 -7.30 -1.41
C LEU A 124 11.60 -7.87 -0.07
N ALA A 125 12.90 -7.86 0.26
CA ALA A 125 13.38 -8.32 1.57
C ALA A 125 12.74 -7.56 2.75
N LEU A 126 12.45 -6.27 2.59
CA LEU A 126 11.77 -5.47 3.61
C LEU A 126 10.26 -5.71 3.69
N ILE A 127 9.63 -6.00 2.55
CA ILE A 127 8.20 -6.28 2.45
C ILE A 127 7.87 -7.68 3.00
N ASP A 128 8.69 -8.66 2.64
CA ASP A 128 8.49 -10.08 3.00
C ASP A 128 8.99 -10.40 4.42
N GLY A 129 9.70 -9.46 5.05
CA GLY A 129 10.18 -9.60 6.43
C GLY A 129 11.52 -10.33 6.58
N ASP A 130 12.28 -10.47 5.50
CA ASP A 130 13.60 -11.12 5.48
C ASP A 130 14.78 -10.17 5.80
N ALA A 131 14.52 -8.87 5.88
CA ALA A 131 15.55 -7.84 6.03
C ALA A 131 16.43 -7.91 7.30
N PRO A 132 16.04 -8.49 8.46
CA PRO A 132 16.96 -8.58 9.61
C PRO A 132 17.74 -9.90 9.73
N ARG A 133 17.32 -11.00 9.08
CA ARG A 133 18.00 -12.30 9.26
C ARG A 133 19.25 -12.46 8.39
N ALA A 134 19.27 -11.87 7.19
CA ALA A 134 20.43 -11.94 6.30
C ALA A 134 21.66 -11.16 6.83
N ALA A 135 21.43 -10.07 7.58
CA ALA A 135 22.49 -9.30 8.23
C ALA A 135 23.05 -10.00 9.49
N ALA A 136 22.22 -10.79 10.19
CA ALA A 136 22.66 -11.56 11.36
C ALA A 136 23.50 -12.80 10.98
N SER A 137 23.34 -13.32 9.76
CA SER A 137 24.13 -14.45 9.23
C SER A 137 25.44 -14.05 8.54
N ALA A 138 25.73 -12.74 8.42
CA ALA A 138 26.91 -12.22 7.73
C ALA A 138 28.03 -11.72 8.66
N SER A 139 27.90 -11.91 9.98
CA SER A 139 28.99 -11.65 10.93
C SER A 139 29.88 -12.89 11.08
N PRO A 140 31.16 -12.84 10.68
CA PRO A 140 32.12 -13.87 11.07
C PRO A 140 32.37 -13.80 12.58
N ASP A 141 32.19 -14.94 13.24
CA ASP A 141 32.47 -15.17 14.66
C ASP A 141 33.99 -15.02 14.92
N PRO A 142 34.45 -14.05 15.75
CA PRO A 142 35.85 -13.88 16.03
C PRO A 142 36.20 -14.44 17.42
N ALA A 143 36.03 -15.73 17.67
CA ALA A 143 36.73 -16.40 18.78
C ALA A 143 36.51 -17.93 18.81
N GLN A 144 37.39 -18.67 18.16
CA GLN A 144 37.71 -20.04 18.60
C GLN A 144 39.24 -20.14 18.71
N PRO A 145 39.81 -20.23 19.92
CA PRO A 145 41.20 -20.64 20.10
C PRO A 145 41.31 -22.12 19.73
N GLN A 146 42.17 -22.44 18.76
CA GLN A 146 42.48 -23.84 18.44
C GLN A 146 43.42 -24.42 19.50
N PRO A 147 43.24 -25.69 19.91
CA PRO A 147 44.19 -26.42 20.75
C PRO A 147 45.47 -26.79 19.99
#